data_AF-A0A1H3TBV7-F1
#
_entry.id   AF-A0A1H3TBV7-F1
#
_cell.length_a   1.000
_cell.length_b   1.000
_cell.length_c   1.000
_cell.angle_alpha   90.00
_cell.angle_beta   90.00
_cell.angle_gamma   90.00
#
_symmetry.space_group_name_H-M   'P 1'
#
loop_
_entity.id
_entity.type
_entity.pdbx_description
1 polymer ?
#
loop_
_entity_poly.entity_id
_entity_poly.type
_entity_poly.pdbx_seq_one_letter_code
_entity_poly.pdbx_strand_id
1 'polypeptide(L)'
;MSKTRPQWLGSGDRFARLKRIQTLDPEVDYREITELFYTDFQSVMVVQGVSGFLFTFAAPRMSRILKASGQAEHHTAKRFVDTSLLTGAVMSHGLEPGEGRHAARRVNAMHRHYDIHPDDFIAVGCDVPIMSLELADRFGWRPVTDTERRGVLTHYAKEARAFGSHKPIPDTIEEARAFWENYLDTELAFEPQNKELADALLQFMPTLGRVS
;
A
#
# COMPACT_ATOMS: atom_id res chain seq x y z
N MET A 1 20.48 28.61 28.54
CA MET A 1 19.84 28.16 27.28
C MET A 1 19.06 26.88 27.57
N SER A 2 17.73 26.89 27.44
CA SER A 2 16.91 25.69 27.63
C SER A 2 17.20 24.70 26.51
N LYS A 3 17.64 23.48 26.83
CA LYS A 3 17.81 22.42 25.84
C LYS A 3 16.41 22.01 25.37
N THR A 4 16.10 22.27 24.11
CA THR A 4 14.89 21.78 23.45
C THR A 4 14.79 20.27 23.65
N ARG A 5 13.69 19.79 24.23
CA ARG A 5 13.48 18.35 24.38
C ARG A 5 13.40 17.73 22.99
N PRO A 6 14.08 16.60 22.73
CA PRO A 6 13.97 15.91 21.46
C PRO A 6 12.51 15.54 21.20
N GLN A 7 12.02 15.85 19.99
CA GLN A 7 10.69 15.46 19.54
C GLN A 7 10.80 14.17 18.73
N TRP A 8 9.95 13.20 19.05
CA TRP A 8 9.68 12.02 18.24
C TRP A 8 8.65 12.40 17.18
N LEU A 9 9.07 12.52 15.92
CA LEU A 9 8.23 12.88 14.75
C LEU A 9 7.12 13.90 15.11
N GLY A 10 7.54 15.04 15.68
CA GLY A 10 6.69 16.16 16.07
C GLY A 10 6.05 16.11 17.47
N SER A 11 6.20 15.02 18.24
CA SER A 11 5.64 14.86 19.60
C SER A 11 6.73 14.72 20.66
N GLY A 12 6.49 15.22 21.87
CA GLY A 12 7.37 14.99 23.03
C GLY A 12 7.24 13.60 23.67
N ASP A 13 6.16 12.88 23.36
CA ASP A 13 5.92 11.50 23.80
C ASP A 13 5.88 10.59 22.57
N ARG A 14 6.82 9.64 22.49
CA ARG A 14 6.90 8.67 21.38
C ARG A 14 5.65 7.77 21.29
N PHE A 15 4.94 7.54 22.39
CA PHE A 15 3.74 6.72 22.44
C PHE A 15 2.44 7.53 22.28
N ALA A 16 2.51 8.83 21.99
CA ALA A 16 1.32 9.67 21.87
C ALA A 16 0.31 9.14 20.83
N ARG A 17 0.80 8.65 19.67
CA ARG A 17 -0.06 8.06 18.63
C ARG A 17 -0.64 6.72 19.05
N LEU A 18 0.15 5.84 19.65
CA LEU A 18 -0.35 4.59 20.22
C LEU A 18 -1.49 4.83 21.23
N LYS A 19 -1.32 5.81 22.13
CA LYS A 19 -2.39 6.19 23.09
C LYS A 19 -3.65 6.68 22.37
N ARG A 20 -3.52 7.42 21.28
CA ARG A 20 -4.67 7.83 20.45
C ARG A 20 -5.33 6.62 19.80
N ILE A 21 -4.55 5.76 19.14
CA ILE A 21 -5.03 4.53 18.48
C ILE A 21 -5.84 3.65 19.45
N GLN A 22 -5.39 3.51 20.70
CA GLN A 22 -6.09 2.72 21.73
C GLN A 22 -7.48 3.26 22.11
N THR A 23 -7.83 4.49 21.71
CA THR A 23 -9.15 5.10 21.94
C THR A 23 -10.08 5.02 20.73
N LEU A 24 -9.60 4.50 19.60
CA LEU A 24 -10.30 4.48 18.31
C LEU A 24 -11.00 3.14 18.07
N ASP A 25 -12.12 3.18 17.34
CA ASP A 25 -12.81 1.99 16.86
C ASP A 25 -12.28 1.62 15.46
N PRO A 26 -11.65 0.45 15.26
CA PRO A 26 -11.10 0.06 13.97
C PRO A 26 -12.12 -0.19 12.86
N GLU A 27 -13.43 -0.26 13.12
CA GLU A 27 -14.45 -0.31 12.07
C GLU A 27 -14.87 1.09 11.58
N VAL A 28 -14.76 2.09 12.45
CA VAL A 28 -15.24 3.46 12.23
C VAL A 28 -14.08 4.40 11.89
N ASP A 29 -13.02 4.34 12.70
CA ASP A 29 -11.86 5.21 12.69
C ASP A 29 -10.66 4.57 11.95
N TYR A 30 -10.91 3.53 11.15
CA TYR A 30 -9.89 2.76 10.41
C TYR A 30 -8.87 3.63 9.67
N ARG A 31 -9.32 4.76 9.10
CA ARG A 31 -8.45 5.69 8.37
C ARG A 31 -7.50 6.42 9.31
N GLU A 32 -7.99 6.97 10.42
CA GLU A 32 -7.14 7.65 11.40
C GLU A 32 -6.14 6.66 12.00
N ILE A 33 -6.59 5.43 12.33
CA ILE A 33 -5.69 4.37 12.81
C ILE A 33 -4.58 4.09 11.79
N THR A 34 -4.93 3.96 10.50
CA THR A 34 -3.97 3.69 9.43
C THR A 34 -3.00 4.85 9.25
N GLU A 35 -3.45 6.10 9.26
CA GLU A 35 -2.58 7.28 9.17
C GLU A 35 -1.59 7.36 10.34
N LEU A 36 -2.06 7.10 11.56
CA LEU A 36 -1.21 7.10 12.76
C LEU A 36 -0.21 5.94 12.74
N PHE A 37 -0.63 4.75 12.29
CA PHE A 37 0.23 3.58 12.06
C PHE A 37 1.34 3.90 11.05
N TYR A 38 0.99 4.40 9.85
CA TYR A 38 1.96 4.75 8.81
C TYR A 38 2.92 5.84 9.28
N THR A 39 2.44 6.80 10.07
CA THR A 39 3.30 7.82 10.69
C THR A 39 4.30 7.19 11.66
N ASP A 40 3.84 6.23 12.47
CA ASP A 40 4.66 5.55 13.46
C ASP A 40 5.74 4.65 12.82
N PHE A 41 5.44 4.04 11.68
CA PHE A 41 6.30 3.05 11.02
C PHE A 41 6.86 3.50 9.67
N GLN A 42 6.84 4.80 9.37
CA GLN A 42 7.20 5.36 8.06
C GLN A 42 8.56 4.88 7.51
N SER A 43 9.55 4.63 8.38
CA SER A 43 10.88 4.19 7.97
C SER A 43 10.91 2.83 7.27
N VAL A 44 9.93 1.96 7.56
CA VAL A 44 9.83 0.62 6.95
C VAL A 44 8.81 0.58 5.80
N MET A 45 7.93 1.58 5.68
CA MET A 45 6.90 1.63 4.65
C MET A 45 7.46 1.84 3.23
N VAL A 46 8.65 2.44 3.10
CA VAL A 46 9.34 2.52 1.80
C VAL A 46 9.64 1.13 1.23
N VAL A 47 10.04 0.18 2.11
CA VAL A 47 10.31 -1.20 1.69
C VAL A 47 9.02 -1.87 1.24
N GLN A 48 7.91 -1.65 1.95
CA GLN A 48 6.59 -2.15 1.54
C GLN A 48 6.20 -1.65 0.16
N GLY A 49 6.32 -0.35 -0.10
CA GLY A 49 5.99 0.23 -1.40
C GLY A 49 6.78 -0.38 -2.56
N VAL A 50 8.09 -0.57 -2.38
CA VAL A 50 8.94 -1.24 -3.40
C VAL A 50 8.55 -2.71 -3.58
N SER A 51 8.31 -3.42 -2.47
CA SER A 51 7.87 -4.82 -2.50
C SER A 51 6.56 -5.00 -3.27
N GLY A 52 5.58 -4.11 -3.06
CA GLY A 52 4.30 -4.16 -3.77
C GLY A 52 4.45 -4.01 -5.29
N PHE A 53 5.33 -3.11 -5.76
CA PHE A 53 5.63 -3.04 -7.19
C PHE A 53 6.23 -4.35 -7.71
N LEU A 54 7.24 -4.89 -7.03
CA LEU A 54 7.90 -6.14 -7.45
C LEU A 54 6.92 -7.33 -7.45
N PHE A 55 6.02 -7.41 -6.48
CA PHE A 55 4.95 -8.41 -6.44
C PHE A 55 4.07 -8.34 -7.70
N THR A 56 3.60 -7.14 -8.07
CA THR A 56 2.78 -6.98 -9.28
C THR A 56 3.54 -7.33 -10.57
N PHE A 57 4.88 -7.16 -10.56
CA PHE A 57 5.71 -7.56 -11.69
C PHE A 57 5.90 -9.06 -11.76
N ALA A 58 5.86 -9.79 -10.63
CA ALA A 58 6.09 -11.23 -10.58
C ALA A 58 4.87 -12.07 -11.03
N ALA A 59 3.66 -11.51 -11.02
CA ALA A 59 2.45 -12.22 -11.47
C ALA A 59 2.22 -12.00 -12.98
N PRO A 60 2.23 -13.05 -13.83
CA PRO A 60 2.08 -12.92 -15.28
C PRO A 60 0.83 -12.16 -15.75
N ARG A 61 -0.33 -12.35 -15.09
CA ARG A 61 -1.57 -11.65 -15.45
C ARG A 61 -1.42 -10.14 -15.30
N MET A 62 -0.86 -9.69 -14.17
CA MET A 62 -0.59 -8.27 -13.90
C MET A 62 0.56 -7.74 -14.74
N SER A 63 1.67 -8.47 -14.85
CA SER A 63 2.86 -8.00 -15.55
C SER A 63 2.65 -7.82 -17.04
N ARG A 64 1.84 -8.67 -17.69
CA ARG A 64 1.48 -8.51 -19.10
C ARG A 64 0.68 -7.23 -19.35
N ILE A 65 -0.27 -6.89 -18.45
CA ILE A 65 -1.01 -5.62 -18.50
C ILE A 65 -0.04 -4.43 -18.34
N LEU A 66 0.84 -4.49 -17.34
CA LEU A 66 1.83 -3.45 -17.07
C LEU A 66 2.77 -3.25 -18.26
N LYS A 67 3.27 -4.34 -18.86
CA LYS A 67 4.09 -4.31 -20.07
C LYS A 67 3.34 -3.70 -21.25
N ALA A 68 2.11 -4.14 -21.50
CA ALA A 68 1.28 -3.63 -22.60
C ALA A 68 0.97 -2.13 -22.46
N SER A 69 0.84 -1.62 -21.23
CA SER A 69 0.62 -0.19 -20.98
C SER A 69 1.82 0.71 -21.33
N GLY A 70 3.03 0.15 -21.31
CA GLY A 70 4.30 0.88 -21.45
C GLY A 70 4.62 1.87 -20.33
N GLN A 71 3.71 2.13 -19.38
CA GLN A 71 3.87 3.20 -18.38
C GLN A 71 4.96 2.89 -17.34
N ALA A 72 5.07 1.62 -16.95
CA ALA A 72 6.07 1.19 -15.97
C ALA A 72 7.50 1.23 -16.53
N GLU A 73 7.66 1.12 -17.86
CA GLU A 73 8.96 1.08 -18.54
C GLU A 73 9.37 2.46 -19.07
N HIS A 74 8.46 3.16 -19.75
CA HIS A 74 8.78 4.42 -20.45
C HIS A 74 8.48 5.67 -19.61
N HIS A 75 7.67 5.52 -18.55
CA HIS A 75 7.25 6.61 -17.68
C HIS A 75 7.35 6.25 -16.19
N THR A 76 8.36 5.44 -15.82
CA THR A 76 8.53 4.87 -14.47
C THR A 76 8.41 5.91 -13.36
N ALA A 77 9.11 7.05 -13.49
CA ALA A 77 9.06 8.13 -12.50
C ALA A 77 7.65 8.69 -12.30
N LYS A 78 6.96 8.97 -13.42
CA LYS A 78 5.58 9.45 -13.37
C LYS A 78 4.65 8.40 -12.79
N ARG A 79 4.76 7.14 -13.21
CA ARG A 79 3.92 6.04 -12.71
C ARG A 79 4.10 5.83 -11.20
N PHE A 80 5.34 5.92 -10.72
CA PHE A 80 5.68 5.83 -9.29
C PHE A 80 5.01 6.98 -8.52
N VAL A 81 5.23 8.23 -8.94
CA VAL A 81 4.65 9.42 -8.28
C VAL A 81 3.13 9.43 -8.34
N ASP A 82 2.52 9.13 -9.50
CA ASP A 82 1.07 9.09 -9.68
C ASP A 82 0.43 8.07 -8.73
N THR A 83 1.07 6.92 -8.51
CA THR A 83 0.59 5.91 -7.53
C THR A 83 0.52 6.53 -6.14
N SER A 84 1.64 7.09 -5.68
CA SER A 84 1.75 7.67 -4.34
C SER A 84 0.80 8.85 -4.12
N LEU A 85 0.56 9.68 -5.14
CA LEU A 85 -0.37 10.79 -5.05
C LEU A 85 -1.82 10.31 -4.98
N LEU A 86 -2.21 9.33 -5.79
CA LEU A 86 -3.59 8.84 -5.83
C LEU A 86 -3.95 8.05 -4.57
N THR A 87 -3.09 7.13 -4.12
CA THR A 87 -3.32 6.39 -2.87
C THR A 87 -3.17 7.30 -1.65
N GLY A 88 -2.21 8.23 -1.68
CA GLY A 88 -2.05 9.24 -0.64
C GLY A 88 -3.29 10.12 -0.48
N ALA A 89 -3.92 10.55 -1.58
CA ALA A 89 -5.15 11.31 -1.51
C ALA A 89 -6.32 10.51 -0.91
N VAL A 90 -6.42 9.22 -1.20
CA VAL A 90 -7.42 8.34 -0.58
C VAL A 90 -7.17 8.19 0.92
N MET A 91 -5.91 7.98 1.32
CA MET A 91 -5.51 7.90 2.71
C MET A 91 -5.86 9.18 3.47
N SER A 92 -5.46 10.35 2.97
CA SER A 92 -5.61 11.64 3.66
C SER A 92 -7.04 12.19 3.66
N HIS A 93 -7.79 11.98 2.57
CA HIS A 93 -9.11 12.60 2.40
C HIS A 93 -10.27 11.62 2.53
N GLY A 94 -9.99 10.31 2.54
CA GLY A 94 -11.00 9.26 2.64
C GLY A 94 -11.89 9.14 1.41
N LEU A 95 -12.95 8.36 1.54
CA LEU A 95 -13.85 7.99 0.44
C LEU A 95 -15.18 8.76 0.44
N GLU A 96 -15.35 9.76 1.31
CA GLU A 96 -16.48 10.69 1.28
C GLU A 96 -16.37 11.69 0.10
N PRO A 97 -17.45 12.42 -0.29
CA PRO A 97 -17.35 13.40 -1.36
C PRO A 97 -16.18 14.37 -1.14
N GLY A 98 -15.24 14.42 -2.10
CA GLY A 98 -14.01 15.19 -1.97
C GLY A 98 -12.85 14.59 -2.75
N GLU A 99 -11.64 15.06 -2.44
CA GLU A 99 -10.41 14.75 -3.17
C GLU A 99 -10.09 13.25 -3.17
N GLY A 100 -10.22 12.57 -2.04
CA GLY A 100 -9.94 11.13 -1.95
C GLY A 100 -10.92 10.28 -2.78
N ARG A 101 -12.22 10.60 -2.77
CA ARG A 101 -13.20 9.96 -3.67
C ARG A 101 -12.91 10.25 -5.14
N HIS A 102 -12.44 11.45 -5.48
CA HIS A 102 -12.03 11.78 -6.86
C HIS A 102 -10.81 10.95 -7.29
N ALA A 103 -9.80 10.82 -6.42
CA ALA A 103 -8.64 9.99 -6.66
C ALA A 103 -9.03 8.50 -6.85
N ALA A 104 -9.86 7.95 -5.97
CA ALA A 104 -10.34 6.58 -6.11
C ALA A 104 -11.12 6.34 -7.42
N ARG A 105 -11.98 7.29 -7.82
CA ARG A 105 -12.68 7.23 -9.11
C ARG A 105 -11.73 7.28 -10.29
N ARG A 106 -10.65 8.07 -10.20
CA ARG A 106 -9.61 8.14 -11.22
C ARG A 106 -8.88 6.80 -11.35
N VAL A 107 -8.48 6.19 -10.24
CA VAL A 107 -7.84 4.86 -10.22
C VAL A 107 -8.77 3.80 -10.82
N ASN A 108 -10.02 3.76 -10.36
CA ASN A 108 -11.01 2.81 -10.88
C ASN A 108 -11.27 3.00 -12.39
N ALA A 109 -11.32 4.25 -12.88
CA ALA A 109 -11.42 4.52 -14.31
C ALA A 109 -10.21 4.00 -15.09
N MET A 110 -8.99 4.12 -14.55
CA MET A 110 -7.78 3.55 -15.16
C MET A 110 -7.85 2.02 -15.20
N HIS A 111 -8.27 1.37 -14.11
CA HIS A 111 -8.40 -0.08 -14.04
C HIS A 111 -9.43 -0.63 -15.03
N ARG A 112 -10.54 0.07 -15.27
CA ARG A 112 -11.58 -0.33 -16.24
C ARG A 112 -11.12 -0.42 -17.69
N HIS A 113 -9.95 0.10 -18.04
CA HIS A 113 -9.38 -0.06 -19.38
C HIS A 113 -8.75 -1.44 -19.61
N TYR A 114 -8.64 -2.26 -18.57
CA TYR A 114 -7.98 -3.56 -18.61
C TYR A 114 -8.89 -4.64 -18.02
N ASP A 115 -8.78 -5.85 -18.54
CA ASP A 115 -9.47 -7.03 -18.00
C ASP A 115 -8.67 -7.60 -16.82
N ILE A 116 -8.70 -6.89 -15.69
CA ILE A 116 -7.98 -7.31 -14.48
C ILE A 116 -8.75 -8.43 -13.81
N HIS A 117 -8.08 -9.57 -13.59
CA HIS A 117 -8.70 -10.72 -12.98
C HIS A 117 -9.15 -10.41 -11.53
N PRO A 118 -10.33 -10.87 -11.07
CA PRO A 118 -10.82 -10.57 -9.72
C PRO A 118 -9.85 -10.97 -8.60
N ASP A 119 -9.13 -12.07 -8.78
CA ASP A 119 -8.19 -12.56 -7.77
C ASP A 119 -6.91 -11.71 -7.71
N ASP A 120 -6.53 -11.03 -8.81
CA ASP A 120 -5.40 -10.10 -8.82
C ASP A 120 -5.75 -8.84 -8.00
N PHE A 121 -7.00 -8.37 -8.06
CA PHE A 121 -7.49 -7.30 -7.17
C PHE A 121 -7.41 -7.71 -5.70
N ILE A 122 -7.83 -8.93 -5.37
CA ILE A 122 -7.78 -9.40 -3.97
C ILE A 122 -6.33 -9.55 -3.53
N ALA A 123 -5.46 -10.10 -4.37
CA ALA A 123 -4.07 -10.34 -4.02
C ALA A 123 -3.32 -9.04 -3.73
N VAL A 124 -3.52 -7.99 -4.53
CA VAL A 124 -2.97 -6.65 -4.25
C VAL A 124 -3.61 -6.04 -2.99
N GLY A 125 -4.91 -6.22 -2.80
CA GLY A 125 -5.61 -5.75 -1.60
C GLY A 125 -5.18 -6.46 -0.31
N CYS A 126 -4.66 -7.68 -0.41
CA CYS A 126 -4.09 -8.43 0.71
C CYS A 126 -2.61 -8.08 0.94
N ASP A 127 -1.81 -7.99 -0.13
CA ASP A 127 -0.36 -7.70 -0.08
C ASP A 127 -0.06 -6.46 0.77
N VAL A 128 -0.73 -5.34 0.48
CA VAL A 128 -0.45 -4.06 1.13
C VAL A 128 -0.62 -4.11 2.65
N PRO A 129 -1.80 -4.47 3.22
CA PRO A 129 -1.96 -4.55 4.67
C PRO A 129 -1.04 -5.61 5.30
N ILE A 130 -0.88 -6.78 4.68
CA ILE A 130 -0.01 -7.85 5.19
C ILE A 130 1.43 -7.37 5.33
N MET A 131 2.01 -6.91 4.23
CA MET A 131 3.41 -6.50 4.19
C MET A 131 3.66 -5.30 5.09
N SER A 132 2.72 -4.36 5.17
CA SER A 132 2.82 -3.22 6.08
C SER A 132 2.87 -3.65 7.54
N LEU A 133 1.93 -4.50 7.98
CA LEU A 133 1.83 -4.94 9.37
C LEU A 133 3.03 -5.81 9.76
N GLU A 134 3.47 -6.73 8.89
CA GLU A 134 4.60 -7.61 9.20
C GLU A 134 5.96 -6.91 9.21
N LEU A 135 6.20 -5.99 8.27
CA LEU A 135 7.42 -5.19 8.29
C LEU A 135 7.46 -4.28 9.52
N ALA A 136 6.31 -3.74 9.95
CA ALA A 136 6.20 -2.99 11.18
C ALA A 136 6.44 -3.86 12.43
N ASP A 137 5.90 -5.08 12.50
CA ASP A 137 6.19 -6.00 13.62
C ASP A 137 7.66 -6.41 13.68
N ARG A 138 8.26 -6.68 12.51
CA ARG A 138 9.62 -7.22 12.42
C ARG A 138 10.69 -6.16 12.60
N PHE A 139 10.49 -4.97 12.04
CA PHE A 139 11.51 -3.93 11.95
C PHE A 139 11.08 -2.59 12.57
N GLY A 140 9.84 -2.48 13.01
CA GLY A 140 9.34 -1.28 13.67
C GLY A 140 9.93 -1.10 15.07
N TRP A 141 9.79 0.12 15.58
CA TRP A 141 10.33 0.50 16.89
C TRP A 141 9.45 0.06 18.07
N ARG A 142 8.21 -0.40 17.79
CA ARG A 142 7.26 -0.96 18.75
C ARG A 142 6.40 -2.06 18.11
N PRO A 143 5.79 -2.95 18.90
CA PRO A 143 4.83 -3.93 18.38
C PRO A 143 3.61 -3.27 17.73
N VAL A 144 3.03 -3.97 16.74
CA VAL A 144 1.75 -3.63 16.14
C VAL A 144 0.61 -4.21 16.97
N THR A 145 -0.40 -3.39 17.25
CA THR A 145 -1.58 -3.77 18.04
C THR A 145 -2.70 -4.36 17.19
N ASP A 146 -3.61 -5.10 17.82
CA ASP A 146 -4.78 -5.66 17.12
C ASP A 146 -5.70 -4.58 16.54
N THR A 147 -5.82 -3.42 17.22
CA THR A 147 -6.53 -2.25 16.69
C THR A 147 -5.92 -1.76 15.39
N GLU A 148 -4.59 -1.73 15.29
CA GLU A 148 -3.89 -1.37 14.05
C GLU A 148 -4.10 -2.41 12.96
N ARG A 149 -3.97 -3.70 13.27
CA ARG A 149 -4.20 -4.79 12.31
C ARG A 149 -5.57 -4.68 11.67
N ARG A 150 -6.61 -4.51 12.50
CA ARG A 150 -8.00 -4.36 12.03
C ARG A 150 -8.22 -3.06 11.26
N GLY A 151 -7.72 -1.93 11.77
CA GLY A 151 -7.87 -0.63 11.11
C GLY A 151 -7.20 -0.59 9.74
N VAL A 152 -5.97 -1.12 9.64
CA VAL A 152 -5.22 -1.20 8.38
C VAL A 152 -5.91 -2.11 7.37
N LEU A 153 -6.35 -3.31 7.79
CA LEU A 153 -7.09 -4.22 6.91
C LEU A 153 -8.40 -3.58 6.42
N THR A 154 -9.17 -2.97 7.32
CA THR A 154 -10.43 -2.31 7.00
C THR A 154 -10.25 -1.16 6.01
N HIS A 155 -9.17 -0.38 6.17
CA HIS A 155 -8.81 0.67 5.23
C HIS A 155 -8.61 0.10 3.82
N TYR A 156 -7.73 -0.88 3.68
CA TYR A 156 -7.36 -1.44 2.39
C TYR A 156 -8.49 -2.25 1.74
N ALA A 157 -9.36 -2.89 2.52
CA ALA A 157 -10.58 -3.53 2.01
C ALA A 157 -11.53 -2.50 1.36
N LYS A 158 -11.73 -1.34 2.00
CA LYS A 158 -12.56 -0.25 1.46
C LYS A 158 -11.90 0.42 0.26
N GLU A 159 -10.58 0.61 0.28
CA GLU A 159 -9.83 1.13 -0.85
C GLU A 159 -9.92 0.21 -2.06
N ALA A 160 -9.65 -1.09 -1.90
CA ALA A 160 -9.74 -2.09 -2.96
C ALA A 160 -11.12 -2.09 -3.62
N ARG A 161 -12.19 -2.00 -2.82
CA ARG A 161 -13.55 -1.86 -3.32
C ARG A 161 -13.73 -0.59 -4.16
N ALA A 162 -13.23 0.55 -3.67
CA ALA A 162 -13.31 1.82 -4.38
C ALA A 162 -12.51 1.81 -5.70
N PHE A 163 -11.41 1.05 -5.74
CA PHE A 163 -10.52 0.89 -6.90
C PHE A 163 -11.04 -0.08 -7.96
N GLY A 164 -12.17 -0.75 -7.71
CA GLY A 164 -12.85 -1.60 -8.70
C GLY A 164 -12.91 -3.08 -8.34
N SER A 165 -12.43 -3.51 -7.16
CA SER A 165 -12.57 -4.91 -6.76
C SER A 165 -14.04 -5.30 -6.64
N HIS A 166 -14.46 -6.29 -7.43
CA HIS A 166 -15.82 -6.80 -7.40
C HIS A 166 -16.07 -7.80 -6.26
N LYS A 167 -15.01 -8.50 -5.84
CA LYS A 167 -15.01 -9.41 -4.69
C LYS A 167 -14.45 -8.68 -3.45
N PRO A 168 -14.94 -9.01 -2.24
CA PRO A 168 -14.38 -8.45 -1.02
C PRO A 168 -12.96 -8.99 -0.77
N ILE A 169 -12.14 -8.19 -0.10
CA ILE A 169 -10.93 -8.68 0.57
C ILE A 169 -11.38 -9.50 1.79
N PRO A 170 -10.65 -10.55 2.21
CA PRO A 170 -10.99 -11.29 3.43
C PRO A 170 -11.05 -10.39 4.67
N ASP A 171 -11.89 -10.78 5.64
CA ASP A 171 -12.24 -9.93 6.79
C ASP A 171 -11.20 -10.00 7.92
N THR A 172 -10.30 -10.99 7.89
CA THR A 172 -9.22 -11.14 8.88
C THR A 172 -7.84 -11.18 8.23
N ILE A 173 -6.81 -10.84 9.01
CA ILE A 173 -5.42 -10.89 8.54
C ILE A 173 -5.01 -12.33 8.22
N GLU A 174 -5.51 -13.30 8.98
CA GLU A 174 -5.24 -14.72 8.79
C GLU A 174 -5.82 -15.23 7.47
N GLU A 175 -7.06 -14.86 7.13
CA GLU A 175 -7.69 -15.22 5.87
C GLU A 175 -7.06 -14.50 4.69
N ALA A 176 -6.74 -13.21 4.84
CA ALA A 176 -6.04 -12.43 3.82
C ALA A 176 -4.65 -13.02 3.54
N ARG A 177 -3.93 -13.45 4.59
CA ARG A 177 -2.65 -14.15 4.48
C ARG A 177 -2.79 -15.46 3.75
N ALA A 178 -3.72 -16.32 4.15
CA ALA A 178 -3.91 -17.61 3.51
C ALA A 178 -4.25 -17.45 2.01
N PHE A 179 -5.08 -16.46 1.67
CA PHE A 179 -5.36 -16.12 0.27
C PHE A 179 -4.09 -15.67 -0.47
N TRP A 180 -3.35 -14.73 0.10
CA TRP A 180 -2.16 -14.15 -0.53
C TRP A 180 -1.05 -15.20 -0.71
N GLU A 181 -0.78 -16.02 0.30
CA GLU A 181 0.19 -17.12 0.22
C GLU A 181 -0.19 -18.14 -0.86
N ASN A 182 -1.46 -18.55 -0.92
CA ASN A 182 -1.93 -19.40 -2.02
C ASN A 182 -1.75 -18.73 -3.38
N TYR A 183 -2.08 -17.43 -3.50
CA TYR A 183 -1.88 -16.69 -4.75
C TYR A 183 -0.39 -16.63 -5.13
N LEU A 184 0.50 -16.42 -4.17
CA LEU A 184 1.95 -16.43 -4.41
C LEU A 184 2.42 -17.78 -4.97
N ASP A 185 1.91 -18.89 -4.42
CA ASP A 185 2.28 -20.24 -4.80
C ASP A 185 1.71 -20.66 -6.17
N THR A 186 0.51 -20.19 -6.51
CA THR A 186 -0.21 -20.69 -7.70
C THR A 186 -0.16 -19.75 -8.90
N GLU A 187 0.04 -18.45 -8.70
CA GLU A 187 -0.09 -17.44 -9.76
C GLU A 187 1.22 -16.74 -10.10
N LEU A 188 2.26 -16.83 -9.27
CA LEU A 188 3.58 -16.30 -9.63
C LEU A 188 4.31 -17.28 -10.55
N ALA A 189 4.82 -16.74 -11.65
CA ALA A 189 5.68 -17.47 -12.56
C ALA A 189 6.58 -16.48 -13.30
N PHE A 190 7.82 -16.90 -13.56
CA PHE A 190 8.73 -16.08 -14.34
C PHE A 190 8.33 -16.03 -15.82
N GLU A 191 8.30 -14.82 -16.35
CA GLU A 191 8.20 -14.46 -17.76
C GLU A 191 9.16 -13.29 -18.06
N PRO A 192 9.68 -13.18 -19.29
CA PRO A 192 10.71 -12.18 -19.62
C PRO A 192 10.34 -10.74 -19.25
N GLN A 193 9.08 -10.33 -19.42
CA GLN A 193 8.63 -8.99 -19.09
C GLN A 193 8.64 -8.68 -17.59
N ASN A 194 8.59 -9.69 -16.70
CA ASN A 194 8.73 -9.45 -15.26
C ASN A 194 10.09 -8.80 -14.98
N LYS A 195 11.14 -9.33 -15.62
CA LYS A 195 12.50 -8.82 -15.48
C LYS A 195 12.61 -7.41 -16.04
N GLU A 196 12.06 -7.16 -17.22
CA GLU A 196 12.11 -5.83 -17.86
C GLU A 196 11.45 -4.76 -16.98
N LEU A 197 10.29 -5.07 -16.40
CA LEU A 197 9.59 -4.17 -15.46
C LEU A 197 10.40 -3.94 -14.17
N ALA A 198 10.97 -5.01 -13.61
CA ALA A 198 11.83 -4.92 -12.43
C ALA A 198 13.10 -4.10 -12.70
N ASP A 199 13.75 -4.32 -13.85
CA ASP A 199 14.93 -3.57 -14.27
C ASP A 199 14.61 -2.08 -14.40
N ALA A 200 13.47 -1.71 -15.00
CA ALA A 200 13.05 -0.32 -15.12
C ALA A 200 12.88 0.35 -13.74
N LEU A 201 12.23 -0.34 -12.79
CA LEU A 201 12.10 0.16 -11.41
C LEU A 201 13.48 0.29 -10.74
N LEU A 202 14.33 -0.74 -10.82
CA LEU A 202 15.64 -0.77 -10.18
C LEU A 202 16.63 0.25 -10.77
N GLN A 203 16.48 0.61 -12.06
CA GLN A 203 17.24 1.69 -12.69
C GLN A 203 16.74 3.07 -12.27
N PHE A 204 15.43 3.22 -12.03
CA PHE A 204 14.82 4.46 -11.55
C PHE A 204 15.15 4.75 -10.08
N MET A 205 15.11 3.76 -9.18
CA MET A 205 15.28 3.99 -7.73
C MET A 205 16.53 4.81 -7.34
N PRO A 206 17.73 4.56 -7.91
CA PRO A 206 18.93 5.37 -7.64
C PRO A 206 18.86 6.82 -8.13
N THR A 207 17.93 7.16 -9.04
CA THR A 207 17.78 8.53 -9.54
C THR A 207 16.97 9.42 -8.59
N LEU A 208 16.22 8.86 -7.64
CA LEU A 208 15.44 9.62 -6.66
C LEU A 208 16.28 10.60 -5.82
N GLY A 209 17.55 10.24 -5.56
CA GLY A 209 18.50 11.09 -4.83
C GLY A 209 19.29 12.07 -5.72
N ARG A 210 19.08 12.04 -7.03
CA ARG A 210 19.78 12.90 -7.99
C ARG A 210 18.84 14.01 -8.44
N VAL A 211 19.07 15.21 -7.93
CA VAL A 211 18.45 16.43 -8.49
C VAL A 211 19.27 16.79 -9.73
N SER A 212 18.70 16.56 -10.91
CA SER A 212 19.24 17.08 -12.18
C SER A 212 18.79 18.52 -12.40
#